data_AF-A0A2G6NFP3-F1
#
_entry.id   AF-A0A2G6NFP3-F1
#
_cell.length_a   1.000
_cell.length_b   1.000
_cell.length_c   1.000
_cell.angle_alpha   90.00
_cell.angle_beta   90.00
_cell.angle_gamma   90.00
#
_symmetry.space_group_name_H-M   'P 1'
#
loop_
_entity.id
_entity.type
_entity.pdbx_description
1 polymer ?
#
loop_
_entity_poly.entity_id
_entity_poly.type
_entity_poly.pdbx_seq_one_letter_code
_entity_poly.pdbx_strand_id
1 'polypeptide(L)'
;MEDSTYLIMVMGMGLVSFFPRWIPLFFLSQRQLPGWLVEWLELVPVSILSALLAPILLTTGSPRVFDPFSVELLVAVPTFVFAGFTKSLGGTILVGMLLYWGAGYLF
;
A
#
# COMPACT_ATOMS: atom_id res chain seq x y z
N MET A 1 -28.35 15.01 -21.52
CA MET A 1 -27.26 14.23 -22.15
C MET A 1 -26.09 13.96 -21.18
N GLU A 2 -26.04 14.60 -20.01
CA GLU A 2 -24.99 14.39 -18.99
C GLU A 2 -25.28 13.18 -18.09
N ASP A 3 -26.53 12.96 -17.67
CA ASP A 3 -26.90 11.87 -16.75
C ASP A 3 -26.71 10.47 -17.35
N SER A 4 -27.07 10.29 -18.63
CA SER A 4 -26.89 9.04 -19.35
C SER A 4 -25.42 8.66 -19.48
N THR A 5 -24.55 9.65 -19.67
CA THR A 5 -23.10 9.45 -19.78
C THR A 5 -22.51 9.05 -18.43
N TYR A 6 -22.95 9.69 -17.34
CA TYR A 6 -22.54 9.34 -15.98
C TYR A 6 -22.95 7.89 -15.62
N LEU A 7 -24.19 7.50 -15.93
CA LEU A 7 -24.68 6.15 -15.66
C LEU A 7 -23.88 5.08 -16.43
N ILE A 8 -23.58 5.34 -17.71
CA ILE A 8 -22.74 4.46 -18.54
C ILE A 8 -21.31 4.39 -17.98
N MET A 9 -20.77 5.50 -17.49
CA MET A 9 -19.41 5.55 -16.92
C MET A 9 -19.30 4.73 -15.63
N VAL A 10 -20.28 4.86 -14.72
CA VAL A 10 -20.36 4.08 -13.48
C VAL A 10 -20.52 2.59 -13.79
N MET A 11 -21.41 2.24 -14.72
CA MET A 11 -21.61 0.85 -15.16
C MET A 11 -20.36 0.28 -15.84
N GLY A 12 -19.70 1.07 -16.68
CA GLY A 12 -18.45 0.71 -17.34
C GLY A 12 -17.30 0.48 -16.35
N MET A 13 -17.11 1.39 -15.39
CA MET A 13 -16.12 1.22 -14.31
C MET A 13 -16.42 -0.01 -13.45
N GLY A 14 -17.69 -0.25 -13.12
CA GLY A 14 -18.13 -1.42 -12.37
C GLY A 14 -17.81 -2.72 -13.11
N LEU A 15 -18.15 -2.80 -14.40
CA LEU A 15 -17.84 -3.96 -15.24
C LEU A 15 -16.33 -4.20 -15.34
N VAL A 16 -15.55 -3.18 -15.68
CA VAL A 16 -14.09 -3.30 -15.86
C VAL A 16 -13.38 -3.60 -14.53
N SER A 17 -13.93 -3.21 -13.38
CA SER A 17 -13.36 -3.56 -12.07
C SER A 17 -13.78 -4.96 -11.60
N PHE A 18 -15.02 -5.35 -11.87
CA PHE A 18 -15.59 -6.62 -11.43
C PHE A 18 -15.07 -7.79 -12.27
N PHE A 19 -15.01 -7.66 -13.59
CA PHE A 19 -14.59 -8.75 -14.48
C PHE A 19 -13.18 -9.29 -14.15
N PRO A 20 -12.12 -8.47 -14.05
CA PRO A 20 -10.78 -8.94 -13.73
C PRO A 20 -10.67 -9.56 -12.35
N ARG A 21 -11.57 -9.22 -11.42
CA ARG A 21 -11.58 -9.75 -10.05
C ARG A 21 -12.41 -11.02 -9.94
N TRP A 22 -13.53 -11.10 -10.67
CA TRP A 22 -14.43 -12.24 -10.68
C TRP A 22 -13.91 -13.40 -11.53
N ILE A 23 -13.24 -13.13 -12.64
CA ILE A 23 -12.64 -14.18 -13.49
C ILE A 23 -11.66 -15.07 -12.70
N PRO A 24 -10.64 -14.54 -11.98
CA PRO A 24 -9.77 -15.35 -11.16
C PRO A 24 -10.54 -16.07 -10.06
N LEU A 25 -11.44 -15.39 -9.35
CA LEU A 25 -12.20 -16.02 -8.27
C LEU A 25 -13.07 -17.18 -8.77
N PHE A 26 -13.74 -17.04 -9.91
CA PHE A 26 -14.59 -18.07 -10.49
C PHE A 26 -13.76 -19.25 -11.03
N PHE A 27 -12.65 -18.97 -11.72
CA PHE A 27 -11.79 -20.01 -12.30
C PHE A 27 -11.00 -20.76 -11.23
N LEU A 28 -10.54 -20.07 -10.18
CA LEU A 28 -9.79 -20.64 -9.06
C LEU A 28 -10.71 -21.26 -7.99
N SER A 29 -11.97 -20.81 -7.85
CA SER A 29 -12.90 -21.37 -6.84
C SER A 29 -13.24 -22.85 -7.07
N GLN A 30 -13.12 -23.36 -8.29
CA GLN A 30 -13.43 -24.76 -8.60
C GLN A 30 -12.19 -25.66 -8.70
N ARG A 31 -10.99 -25.11 -8.49
CA ARG A 31 -9.72 -25.85 -8.56
C ARG A 31 -8.97 -25.68 -7.25
N GLN A 32 -8.53 -26.79 -6.65
CA GLN A 32 -7.56 -26.71 -5.56
C GLN A 32 -6.28 -26.08 -6.12
N LEU A 33 -6.02 -24.84 -5.73
CA LEU A 33 -4.80 -24.13 -6.11
C LEU A 33 -3.60 -24.92 -5.59
N PRO A 34 -2.55 -25.12 -6.41
CA PRO A 34 -1.34 -25.76 -5.90
C PRO A 34 -0.74 -24.85 -4.82
N GLY A 35 -0.31 -25.44 -3.68
CA GLY A 35 0.09 -24.67 -2.49
C GLY A 35 1.14 -23.58 -2.78
N TRP A 36 2.09 -23.86 -3.68
CA TRP A 36 3.13 -22.89 -4.09
C TRP A 36 2.56 -21.59 -4.69
N LEU A 37 1.42 -21.67 -5.40
CA LEU A 37 0.81 -20.49 -6.02
C LEU A 37 0.07 -19.65 -4.98
N VAL A 38 -0.55 -20.28 -3.99
CA VAL A 38 -1.21 -19.59 -2.87
C VAL A 38 -0.18 -18.83 -2.04
N GLU A 39 0.91 -19.51 -1.65
CA GLU A 39 2.03 -18.88 -0.93
C GLU A 39 2.63 -17.71 -1.73
N TRP A 40 2.81 -17.87 -3.05
CA TRP A 40 3.31 -16.78 -3.90
C TRP A 40 2.34 -15.59 -3.97
N LEU A 41 1.03 -15.85 -4.10
CA LEU A 41 0.00 -14.80 -4.14
C LEU A 41 -0.09 -14.02 -2.82
N GLU A 42 0.13 -14.67 -1.67
CA GLU A 42 0.18 -14.00 -0.36
C GLU A 42 1.36 -13.02 -0.25
N LEU A 43 2.46 -13.26 -0.98
CA LEU A 43 3.63 -12.37 -0.99
C LEU A 43 3.44 -11.14 -1.89
N VAL A 44 2.52 -11.18 -2.86
CA VAL A 44 2.30 -10.08 -3.81
C VAL A 44 1.91 -8.77 -3.10
N PRO A 45 0.91 -8.72 -2.20
CA PRO A 45 0.54 -7.50 -1.50
C PRO A 45 1.69 -6.91 -0.68
N VAL A 46 2.38 -7.75 0.10
CA VAL A 46 3.48 -7.31 0.98
C VAL A 46 4.66 -6.76 0.16
N SER A 47 4.97 -7.40 -0.96
CA SER A 47 6.04 -6.97 -1.87
C SER A 47 5.71 -5.63 -2.51
N ILE A 48 4.48 -5.44 -3.00
CA ILE A 48 4.04 -4.19 -3.61
C ILE A 48 4.07 -3.06 -2.57
N LEU A 49 3.50 -3.28 -1.37
CA LEU A 49 3.50 -2.27 -0.31
C LEU A 49 4.93 -1.87 0.09
N SER A 50 5.84 -2.85 0.20
CA SER A 50 7.24 -2.60 0.53
C SER A 50 7.97 -1.85 -0.60
N ALA A 51 7.74 -2.23 -1.86
CA ALA A 51 8.34 -1.58 -3.02
C ALA A 51 7.82 -0.15 -3.25
N LEU A 52 6.58 0.14 -2.83
CA LEU A 52 6.04 1.50 -2.82
C LEU A 52 6.58 2.31 -1.65
N LEU A 53 6.68 1.71 -0.45
CA LEU A 53 7.15 2.39 0.75
C LEU A 53 8.64 2.73 0.69
N ALA A 54 9.49 1.83 0.21
CA ALA A 54 10.94 2.01 0.15
C ALA A 54 11.38 3.33 -0.54
N PRO A 55 10.94 3.67 -1.77
CA PRO A 55 11.31 4.92 -2.40
C PRO A 55 10.69 6.14 -1.71
N ILE A 56 9.50 6.01 -1.11
CA ILE A 56 8.88 7.10 -0.35
C ILE A 56 9.72 7.47 0.88
N LEU A 57 10.40 6.49 1.49
CA LEU A 57 11.26 6.72 2.65
C LEU A 57 12.70 7.13 2.27
N LEU A 58 13.24 6.57 1.18
CA LEU A 58 14.65 6.72 0.80
C LEU A 58 14.93 7.88 -0.16
N THR A 59 13.93 8.36 -0.88
CA THR A 59 14.10 9.44 -1.87
C THR A 59 13.18 10.61 -1.55
N THR A 60 13.76 11.80 -1.45
CA THR A 60 13.03 13.03 -1.13
C THR A 60 13.13 14.01 -2.30
N GLY A 61 12.03 14.70 -2.59
CA GLY A 61 11.98 15.76 -3.60
C GLY A 61 11.96 15.32 -5.08
N SER A 62 11.94 16.33 -5.96
CA SER A 62 12.07 16.20 -7.41
C SER A 62 13.15 17.18 -7.88
N PRO A 63 14.33 16.74 -8.36
CA PRO A 63 14.75 15.38 -8.72
C PRO A 63 14.97 14.45 -7.51
N ARG A 64 14.82 13.13 -7.72
CA ARG A 64 15.07 12.10 -6.69
C ARG A 64 16.54 12.12 -6.29
N VAL A 65 16.83 12.75 -5.16
CA VAL A 65 18.14 12.67 -4.51
C VAL A 65 18.00 11.72 -3.33
N PHE A 66 18.97 10.83 -3.16
CA PHE A 66 19.10 10.05 -1.94
C PHE A 66 19.57 10.99 -0.84
N ASP A 67 18.68 11.31 0.08
CA ASP A 67 19.03 12.05 1.28
C ASP A 67 18.86 11.12 2.50
N PRO A 68 19.98 10.66 3.11
CA PRO A 68 19.91 9.83 4.30
C PRO A 68 19.37 10.55 5.54
N PHE A 69 19.27 11.88 5.51
CA PHE A 69 18.82 12.73 6.62
C PHE A 69 17.39 13.24 6.46
N SER A 70 16.63 12.70 5.51
CA SER A 70 15.21 13.05 5.35
C SER A 70 14.42 12.79 6.62
N VAL A 71 13.54 13.73 6.95
CA VAL A 71 12.58 13.61 8.06
C VAL A 71 11.78 12.31 7.95
N GLU A 72 11.44 11.89 6.73
CA GLU A 72 10.72 10.65 6.43
C GLU A 72 11.48 9.40 6.91
N LEU A 73 12.78 9.32 6.63
CA LEU A 73 13.63 8.18 7.00
C LEU A 73 13.89 8.16 8.51
N LEU A 74 14.13 9.34 9.10
CA LEU A 74 14.37 9.50 10.54
C LEU A 74 13.15 9.13 11.39
N VAL A 75 11.94 9.38 10.87
CA VAL A 75 10.67 8.97 11.49
C VAL A 75 10.35 7.49 11.23
N ALA A 76 10.74 6.96 10.06
CA ALA A 76 10.48 5.57 9.71
C ALA A 76 11.20 4.57 10.63
N VAL A 77 12.45 4.84 11.03
CA VAL A 77 13.23 3.96 11.92
C VAL A 77 12.53 3.71 13.27
N PRO A 78 12.19 4.73 14.08
CA PRO A 78 11.49 4.52 15.35
C PRO A 78 10.08 3.94 15.16
N THR A 79 9.38 4.31 14.09
CA THR A 79 8.05 3.74 13.77
C THR A 79 8.14 2.26 13.45
N PHE A 80 9.16 1.82 12.70
CA PHE A 80 9.40 0.42 12.36
C PHE A 80 9.75 -0.41 13.60
N VAL A 81 10.59 0.14 14.49
CA VAL A 81 10.91 -0.49 15.77
C VAL A 81 9.62 -0.69 16.59
N PHE A 82 8.78 0.34 16.71
CA PHE A 82 7.52 0.24 17.44
C PHE A 82 6.54 -0.77 16.84
N ALA A 83 6.49 -0.86 15.50
CA ALA A 83 5.69 -1.85 14.78
C ALA A 83 6.09 -3.29 15.13
N GLY A 84 7.39 -3.56 15.15
CA GLY A 84 7.95 -4.87 15.51
C GLY A 84 7.63 -5.28 16.94
N PHE A 85 7.64 -4.35 17.89
CA PHE A 85 7.33 -4.63 19.29
C PHE A 85 5.83 -4.79 19.55
N THR A 86 4.99 -3.93 18.98
CA THR A 86 3.57 -3.87 19.36
C THR A 86 2.72 -4.89 18.58
N LYS A 87 3.20 -5.39 17.43
CA LYS A 87 2.44 -6.23 16.47
C LYS A 87 1.02 -5.71 16.16
N SER A 88 0.78 -4.42 16.42
CA SER A 88 -0.51 -3.75 16.29
C SER A 88 -0.44 -2.74 15.16
N LEU A 89 -1.21 -2.99 14.11
CA LEU A 89 -1.33 -2.09 12.96
C LEU A 89 -1.81 -0.69 13.38
N GLY A 90 -2.86 -0.61 14.19
CA GLY A 90 -3.43 0.67 14.63
C GLY A 90 -2.47 1.49 15.48
N GLY A 91 -1.78 0.85 16.44
CA GLY A 91 -0.79 1.53 17.27
C GLY A 91 0.39 2.06 16.46
N THR A 92 0.85 1.30 15.46
CA THR A 92 1.93 1.71 14.56
C THR A 92 1.56 2.94 13.76
N ILE A 93 0.33 3.00 13.24
CA ILE A 93 -0.16 4.14 12.47
C ILE A 93 -0.20 5.39 13.35
N LEU A 94 -0.77 5.30 14.56
CA LEU A 94 -0.87 6.45 15.46
C LEU A 94 0.50 7.00 15.88
N VAL A 95 1.44 6.11 16.26
CA VAL A 95 2.79 6.51 16.64
C VAL A 95 3.55 7.10 15.46
N GLY A 96 3.44 6.51 14.27
CA GLY A 96 4.06 7.04 13.06
C GLY A 96 3.54 8.43 12.70
N MET A 97 2.22 8.65 12.78
CA MET A 97 1.61 9.96 12.54
C MET A 97 2.08 11.00 13.56
N LEU A 98 2.15 10.64 14.84
CA LEU A 98 2.64 11.55 15.89
C LEU A 98 4.11 11.91 15.71
N LEU A 99 4.96 10.93 15.40
CA LEU A 99 6.38 11.15 15.15
C LEU A 99 6.61 11.99 13.89
N TYR A 100 5.89 11.71 12.81
CA TYR A 100 5.97 12.48 11.57
C TYR A 100 5.55 13.94 11.78
N TRP A 101 4.42 14.14 12.46
CA TRP A 101 3.92 15.48 12.76
C TRP A 101 4.87 16.26 13.69
N GLY A 102 5.42 15.60 14.71
CA GLY A 102 6.40 16.21 15.60
C GLY A 102 7.72 16.56 14.90
N ALA A 103 8.21 15.69 14.03
CA ALA A 103 9.43 15.94 13.27
C ALA A 103 9.26 17.06 12.23
N GLY A 104 8.08 17.17 11.60
CA GLY A 104 7.73 18.29 10.72
C GLY A 104 7.51 19.63 11.42
N TYR A 105 7.52 19.67 12.76
CA TYR A 105 7.51 20.93 13.53
C TYR A 105 8.93 21.37 13.93
N LEU A 106 9.89 20.45 13.93
CA LEU A 106 11.29 20.66 14.35
C LEU A 106 12.22 21.04 13.19
N PHE A 107 11.81 20.78 11.94
CA PHE A 107 12.50 21.12 10.69
C PHE A 107 11.61 22.01 9.83
#